data_AF-A0A839TGV0-F1
#
_entry.id   AF-A0A839TGV0-F1
#
_cell.length_a   1.000
_cell.length_b   1.000
_cell.length_c   1.000
_cell.angle_alpha   90.00
_cell.angle_beta   90.00
_cell.angle_gamma   90.00
#
_symmetry.space_group_name_H-M   'P 1'
#
loop_
_entity.id
_entity.type
_entity.pdbx_description
1 polymer ?
#
loop_
_entity_poly.entity_id
_entity_poly.type
_entity_poly.pdbx_seq_one_letter_code
_entity_poly.pdbx_strand_id
1 'polypeptide(L)'
;MKSLFLYNWQVRDEWFDVCAQLSHEELVQERTGGVGSILKTFFHIADVEYSWMLAAEGRETAEPKFADFATLSEVRALSDSYVSELRPLILSRSPERDREIVKAAWHAEPLRYGEVAKHVIAHEIHHMGQLSVWAKELHVPRVSANFIGRGLGEQ
;
A
#
# COMPACT_ATOMS: atom_id res chain seq x y z
N MET A 1 -0.88 -12.41 -10.07
CA MET A 1 -0.78 -11.55 -8.87
C MET A 1 0.12 -10.34 -9.09
N LYS A 2 1.20 -10.44 -9.90
CA LYS A 2 2.08 -9.30 -10.22
C LYS A 2 1.31 -8.08 -10.71
N SER A 3 0.37 -8.32 -11.63
CA SER A 3 -0.56 -7.32 -12.13
C SER A 3 -1.35 -6.57 -11.05
N LEU A 4 -1.72 -7.22 -9.94
CA LEU A 4 -2.45 -6.57 -8.85
C LEU A 4 -1.56 -5.66 -7.98
N PHE A 5 -0.29 -6.02 -7.76
CA PHE A 5 0.68 -5.11 -7.13
C PHE A 5 0.92 -3.87 -8.00
N LEU A 6 1.10 -4.07 -9.31
CA LEU A 6 1.27 -2.96 -10.25
C LEU A 6 0.03 -2.06 -10.30
N TYR A 7 -1.16 -2.64 -10.27
CA TYR A 7 -2.42 -1.90 -10.18
C TYR A 7 -2.46 -1.06 -8.90
N ASN A 8 -2.15 -1.67 -7.76
CA ASN A 8 -2.14 -0.98 -6.48
C ASN A 8 -1.18 0.21 -6.48
N TRP A 9 0.06 0.02 -6.96
CA TRP A 9 1.03 1.12 -7.05
C TRP A 9 0.57 2.24 -7.99
N GLN A 10 0.00 1.92 -9.15
CA GLN A 10 -0.57 2.93 -10.06
C GLN A 10 -1.69 3.74 -9.40
N VAL A 11 -2.63 3.05 -8.72
CA VAL A 11 -3.75 3.70 -8.04
C VAL A 11 -3.25 4.55 -6.86
N ARG A 12 -2.25 4.06 -6.11
CA ARG A 12 -1.63 4.79 -5.02
C ARG A 12 -0.95 6.08 -5.50
N ASP A 13 -0.20 6.02 -6.59
CA ASP A 13 0.45 7.20 -7.19
C ASP A 13 -0.57 8.24 -7.65
N GLU A 14 -1.64 7.80 -8.32
CA GLU A 14 -2.75 8.68 -8.73
C GLU A 14 -3.43 9.33 -7.51
N TRP A 15 -3.58 8.59 -6.41
CA TRP A 15 -4.14 9.12 -5.16
C TRP A 15 -3.20 10.13 -4.50
N PHE A 16 -1.89 9.90 -4.51
CA PHE A 16 -0.91 10.90 -4.07
C PHE A 16 -1.04 12.19 -4.87
N ASP A 17 -1.18 12.10 -6.19
CA ASP A 17 -1.31 13.26 -7.07
C ASP A 17 -2.62 14.03 -6.79
N VAL A 18 -3.75 13.33 -6.64
CA VAL A 18 -5.04 13.94 -6.26
C VAL A 18 -4.97 14.60 -4.88
N CYS A 19 -4.34 13.95 -3.90
CA CYS A 19 -4.25 14.48 -2.54
C CYS A 19 -3.23 15.61 -2.40
N ALA A 20 -2.34 15.83 -3.37
CA ALA A 20 -1.38 16.94 -3.37
C ALA A 20 -2.05 18.33 -3.44
N GLN A 21 -3.31 18.41 -3.87
CA GLN A 21 -4.08 19.67 -3.86
C GLN A 21 -4.69 20.00 -2.49
N LEU A 22 -4.72 19.05 -1.56
CA LEU A 22 -5.28 19.25 -0.22
C LEU A 22 -4.29 19.99 0.66
N SER A 23 -4.82 20.81 1.57
CA SER A 23 -4.03 21.40 2.63
C SER A 23 -3.52 20.34 3.60
N HIS A 24 -2.44 20.65 4.31
CA HIS A 24 -1.92 19.76 5.35
C HIS A 24 -2.98 19.47 6.43
N GLU A 25 -3.79 20.46 6.81
CA GLU A 25 -4.89 20.30 7.76
C GLU A 25 -5.90 19.25 7.29
N GLU A 26 -6.34 19.31 6.03
CA GLU A 26 -7.28 18.33 5.46
C GLU A 26 -6.70 16.91 5.38
N LEU A 27 -5.39 16.81 5.14
CA LEU A 27 -4.66 15.54 5.04
C LEU A 27 -4.56 14.82 6.40
N VAL A 28 -4.37 15.59 7.48
CA VAL A 28 -4.23 15.03 8.84
C VAL A 28 -5.53 15.04 9.65
N GLN A 29 -6.57 15.73 9.16
CA GLN A 29 -7.87 15.77 9.81
C GLN A 29 -8.40 14.36 10.10
N GLU A 30 -8.81 14.15 11.35
CA GLU A 30 -9.47 12.92 11.78
C GLU A 30 -10.84 12.76 11.10
N ARG A 31 -11.10 11.57 10.60
CA ARG A 31 -12.28 11.18 9.82
C ARG A 31 -12.77 9.84 10.32
N THR A 32 -14.08 9.62 10.17
CA THR A 32 -14.67 8.32 10.49
C THR A 32 -14.22 7.27 9.48
N GLY A 33 -13.75 6.13 10.00
CA GLY A 33 -13.35 4.95 9.21
C GLY A 33 -11.84 4.78 9.07
N GLY A 34 -11.43 3.56 8.72
CA GLY A 34 -10.01 3.26 8.48
C GLY A 34 -9.11 3.55 9.68
N VAL A 35 -7.95 4.14 9.40
CA VAL A 35 -6.92 4.46 10.41
C VAL A 35 -6.95 5.91 10.90
N GLY A 36 -7.96 6.69 10.52
CA GLY A 36 -8.26 8.01 11.08
C GLY A 36 -8.05 9.20 10.12
N SER A 37 -7.03 9.19 9.26
CA SER A 37 -6.79 10.31 8.34
C SER A 37 -6.22 9.87 7.00
N ILE A 38 -6.25 10.77 6.00
CA ILE A 38 -5.76 10.50 4.64
C ILE A 38 -4.25 10.22 4.68
N LEU A 39 -3.48 11.11 5.32
CA LEU A 39 -2.02 10.97 5.37
C LEU A 39 -1.60 9.68 6.10
N LYS A 40 -2.26 9.38 7.23
CA LYS A 40 -2.01 8.16 8.00
C LYS A 40 -2.41 6.91 7.23
N THR A 41 -3.42 6.99 6.36
CA THR A 41 -3.83 5.88 5.51
C THR A 41 -2.74 5.53 4.50
N PHE A 42 -2.14 6.52 3.80
CA PHE A 42 -1.02 6.25 2.90
C PHE A 42 0.19 5.66 3.61
N PHE A 43 0.55 6.22 4.77
CA PHE A 43 1.64 5.70 5.58
C PHE A 43 1.37 4.24 5.99
N HIS A 44 0.17 3.95 6.50
CA HIS A 44 -0.22 2.62 6.93
C HIS A 44 -0.16 1.59 5.80
N ILE A 45 -0.62 1.95 4.60
CA ILE A 45 -0.56 1.07 3.44
C ILE A 45 0.89 0.74 3.08
N ALA A 46 1.76 1.76 2.98
CA ALA A 46 3.16 1.55 2.62
C ALA A 46 3.91 0.72 3.69
N ASP A 47 3.66 1.00 4.97
CA ASP A 47 4.26 0.27 6.10
C ASP A 47 3.81 -1.20 6.15
N VAL A 48 2.51 -1.47 6.02
CA VAL A 48 1.97 -2.84 6.00
C VAL A 48 2.46 -3.62 4.79
N GLU A 49 2.46 -3.03 3.59
CA GLU A 49 3.01 -3.67 2.39
C GLU A 49 4.48 -4.07 2.60
N TYR A 50 5.30 -3.11 3.02
CA TYR A 50 6.74 -3.33 3.15
C TYR A 50 7.10 -4.31 4.26
N SER A 51 6.51 -4.15 5.45
CA SER A 51 6.79 -5.02 6.59
C SER A 51 6.44 -6.48 6.28
N TRP A 52 5.24 -6.74 5.75
CA TRP A 52 4.82 -8.10 5.41
C TRP A 52 5.65 -8.71 4.28
N MET A 53 5.93 -7.95 3.23
CA MET A 53 6.68 -8.48 2.10
C MET A 53 8.13 -8.75 2.47
N LEU A 54 8.82 -7.89 3.23
CA LEU A 54 10.17 -8.17 3.71
C LEU A 54 10.20 -9.34 4.70
N ALA A 55 9.23 -9.45 5.60
CA ALA A 55 9.12 -10.62 6.48
C ALA A 55 8.95 -11.91 5.67
N ALA A 56 8.18 -11.88 4.58
CA ALA A 56 8.02 -13.02 3.67
C ALA A 56 9.33 -13.36 2.92
N GLU A 57 10.25 -12.41 2.79
CA GLU A 57 11.62 -12.60 2.27
C GLU A 57 12.59 -13.08 3.36
N GLY A 58 12.13 -13.28 4.60
CA GLY A 58 12.96 -13.65 5.74
C GLY A 58 13.87 -12.52 6.23
N ARG A 59 13.54 -11.27 5.91
CA ARG A 59 14.31 -10.08 6.25
C ARG A 59 13.69 -9.36 7.44
N GLU A 60 14.54 -8.76 8.27
CA GLU A 60 14.09 -7.89 9.34
C GLU A 60 13.59 -6.55 8.79
N THR A 61 12.62 -5.98 9.48
CA THR A 61 11.97 -4.72 9.11
C THR A 61 12.13 -3.75 10.25
N ALA A 62 12.59 -2.53 9.95
CA ALA A 62 12.43 -1.44 10.91
C ALA A 62 10.93 -1.12 11.05
N GLU A 63 10.50 -0.72 12.23
CA GLU A 63 9.15 -0.19 12.46
C GLU A 63 9.21 1.34 12.37
N PRO A 64 8.93 1.94 11.19
CA PRO A 64 8.84 3.39 11.08
C PRO A 64 7.69 3.90 11.94
N LYS A 65 7.87 5.05 12.59
CA LYS A 65 6.77 5.70 13.31
C LYS A 65 6.15 6.74 12.40
N PHE A 66 4.82 6.73 12.29
CA PHE A 66 4.09 7.76 11.54
C PHE A 66 4.48 9.19 11.96
N ALA A 67 4.80 9.40 13.23
CA ALA A 67 5.24 10.69 13.76
C ALA A 67 6.51 11.25 13.09
N ASP A 68 7.31 10.40 12.44
CA ASP A 68 8.52 10.80 11.71
C ASP A 68 8.23 11.25 10.27
N PHE A 69 6.96 11.13 9.81
CA PHE A 69 6.52 11.47 8.46
C PHE A 69 5.34 12.44 8.51
N ALA A 70 5.65 13.73 8.61
CA ALA A 70 4.65 14.77 8.86
C ALA A 70 3.95 15.26 7.58
N THR A 71 4.47 14.96 6.39
CA THR A 71 3.95 15.53 5.14
C THR A 71 3.64 14.47 4.09
N LEU A 72 2.76 14.82 3.14
CA LEU A 72 2.43 13.95 2.01
C LEU A 72 3.67 13.59 1.18
N SER A 73 4.60 14.53 1.02
CA SER A 73 5.84 14.31 0.28
C SER A 73 6.76 13.31 0.98
N GLU A 74 6.87 13.35 2.31
CA GLU A 74 7.67 12.40 3.08
C GLU A 74 7.07 10.99 3.03
N VAL A 75 5.74 10.88 3.16
CA VAL A 75 5.04 9.58 3.03
C VAL A 75 5.16 9.03 1.60
N ARG A 76 5.07 9.87 0.58
CA ARG A 76 5.30 9.45 -0.82
C ARG A 76 6.74 8.97 -1.01
N ALA A 77 7.74 9.72 -0.53
CA ALA A 77 9.14 9.33 -0.63
C ALA A 77 9.43 7.99 0.07
N LEU A 78 8.80 7.75 1.23
CA LEU A 78 8.86 6.46 1.92
C LEU A 78 8.27 5.35 1.04
N SER A 79 7.04 5.53 0.55
CA SER A 79 6.37 4.60 -0.36
C SER A 79 7.23 4.29 -1.59
N ASP A 80 7.80 5.29 -2.24
CA ASP A 80 8.63 5.13 -3.43
C ASP A 80 9.90 4.34 -3.13
N SER A 81 10.53 4.60 -1.97
CA SER A 81 11.70 3.84 -1.53
C SER A 81 11.39 2.36 -1.30
N TYR A 82 10.24 2.07 -0.68
CA TYR A 82 9.77 0.71 -0.44
C TYR A 82 9.40 0.00 -1.75
N VAL A 83 8.69 0.67 -2.66
CA VAL A 83 8.36 0.10 -3.97
C VAL A 83 9.62 -0.20 -4.77
N SER A 84 10.62 0.70 -4.74
CA SER A 84 11.89 0.48 -5.44
C SER A 84 12.58 -0.82 -5.00
N GLU A 85 12.55 -1.11 -3.69
CA GLU A 85 13.13 -2.32 -3.12
C GLU A 85 12.28 -3.57 -3.38
N LEU A 86 10.96 -3.47 -3.21
CA LEU A 86 10.05 -4.62 -3.33
C LEU A 86 9.79 -5.02 -4.78
N ARG A 87 9.79 -4.06 -5.72
CA ARG A 87 9.46 -4.29 -7.12
C ARG A 87 10.24 -5.44 -7.75
N PRO A 88 11.59 -5.52 -7.70
CA PRO A 88 12.31 -6.65 -8.26
C PRO A 88 11.93 -7.97 -7.58
N LEU A 89 11.69 -7.99 -6.27
CA LEU A 89 11.32 -9.20 -5.51
C LEU A 89 9.94 -9.71 -5.94
N ILE A 90 8.97 -8.82 -6.05
CA ILE A 90 7.58 -9.14 -6.43
C ILE A 90 7.49 -9.53 -7.91
N LEU A 91 8.21 -8.84 -8.80
CA LEU A 91 8.12 -9.09 -10.24
C LEU A 91 8.94 -10.31 -10.69
N SER A 92 10.02 -10.67 -9.98
CA SER A 92 10.80 -11.88 -10.30
C SER A 92 10.20 -13.17 -9.73
N ARG A 93 9.24 -13.07 -8.81
CA ARG A 93 8.54 -14.21 -8.20
C ARG A 93 7.99 -15.20 -9.21
N SER A 94 8.17 -16.49 -8.92
CA SER A 94 7.50 -17.60 -9.60
C SER A 94 6.19 -18.02 -8.90
N PRO A 95 5.27 -18.70 -9.59
CA PRO A 95 4.06 -19.25 -8.97
C PRO A 95 4.33 -20.24 -7.83
N GLU A 96 5.43 -20.99 -7.89
CA GLU A 96 5.80 -21.99 -6.88
C GLU A 96 6.08 -21.33 -5.53
N ARG A 97 6.67 -20.12 -5.56
CA ARG A 97 6.96 -19.32 -4.38
C ARG A 97 5.74 -19.10 -3.50
N ASP A 98 4.55 -19.00 -4.10
CA ASP A 98 3.31 -18.81 -3.34
C ASP A 98 3.02 -19.92 -2.33
N ARG A 99 3.62 -21.10 -2.53
CA ARG A 99 3.44 -22.27 -1.66
C ARG A 99 4.49 -22.34 -0.56
N GLU A 100 5.57 -21.56 -0.63
CA GLU A 100 6.63 -21.54 0.38
C GLU A 100 6.10 -21.08 1.72
N ILE A 101 6.59 -21.72 2.79
CA ILE A 101 6.28 -21.36 4.16
C ILE A 101 7.20 -20.20 4.56
N VAL A 102 6.61 -19.12 5.04
CA VAL A 102 7.29 -17.92 5.51
C VAL A 102 6.88 -17.64 6.95
N LYS A 103 7.69 -16.84 7.66
CA LYS A 103 7.42 -16.46 9.05
C LYS A 103 7.72 -14.99 9.25
N ALA A 104 6.76 -14.25 9.79
CA ALA A 104 6.97 -12.90 10.29
C ALA A 104 7.24 -12.94 11.79
N ALA A 105 8.17 -12.12 12.28
CA ALA A 105 8.58 -12.13 13.69
C ALA A 105 7.42 -11.82 14.66
N TRP A 106 6.48 -10.97 14.23
CA TRP A 106 5.30 -10.56 14.98
C TRP A 106 4.08 -11.48 14.78
N HIS A 107 4.18 -12.51 13.94
CA HIS A 107 3.08 -13.45 13.69
C HIS A 107 3.44 -14.84 14.19
N ALA A 108 2.58 -15.40 15.05
CA ALA A 108 2.88 -16.65 15.76
C ALA A 108 2.99 -17.85 14.81
N GLU A 109 2.00 -18.00 13.92
CA GLU A 109 1.90 -19.15 13.03
C GLU A 109 2.67 -18.94 11.72
N PRO A 110 3.29 -19.99 11.16
CA PRO A 110 3.83 -19.94 9.81
C PRO A 110 2.73 -19.67 8.78
N LEU A 111 3.05 -18.85 7.78
CA LEU A 111 2.14 -18.47 6.71
C LEU A 111 2.67 -18.98 5.37
N ARG A 112 1.86 -18.90 4.32
CA ARG A 112 2.35 -19.05 2.95
C ARG A 112 2.69 -17.70 2.35
N TYR A 113 3.77 -17.60 1.56
CA TYR A 113 4.10 -16.37 0.84
C TYR A 113 2.90 -15.85 0.05
N GLY A 114 2.20 -16.75 -0.65
CA GLY A 114 1.04 -16.40 -1.45
C GLY A 114 -0.16 -15.92 -0.63
N GLU A 115 -0.23 -16.24 0.66
CA GLU A 115 -1.25 -15.72 1.58
C GLU A 115 -0.90 -14.28 1.98
N VAL A 116 0.34 -14.05 2.38
CA VAL A 116 0.87 -12.70 2.69
C VAL A 116 0.70 -11.76 1.50
N ALA A 117 1.09 -12.20 0.31
CA ALA A 117 0.97 -11.41 -0.91
C ALA A 117 -0.49 -11.04 -1.24
N LYS A 118 -1.44 -11.96 -1.03
CA LYS A 118 -2.88 -11.66 -1.24
C LYS A 118 -3.42 -10.73 -0.16
N HIS A 119 -2.96 -10.89 1.08
CA HIS A 119 -3.33 -10.02 2.19
C HIS A 119 -2.96 -8.57 1.90
N VAL A 120 -1.69 -8.29 1.55
CA VAL A 120 -1.25 -6.92 1.27
C VAL A 120 -1.97 -6.31 0.06
N ILE A 121 -2.23 -7.11 -1.00
CA ILE A 121 -3.02 -6.66 -2.15
C ILE A 121 -4.42 -6.24 -1.72
N ALA A 122 -5.13 -7.09 -0.97
CA ALA A 122 -6.49 -6.82 -0.55
C ALA A 122 -6.58 -5.68 0.47
N HIS A 123 -5.59 -5.57 1.36
CA HIS A 123 -5.46 -4.53 2.37
C HIS A 123 -5.37 -3.14 1.74
N GLU A 124 -4.52 -2.96 0.73
CA GLU A 124 -4.41 -1.68 0.05
C GLU A 124 -5.68 -1.33 -0.74
N ILE A 125 -6.27 -2.29 -1.49
CA ILE A 125 -7.54 -2.06 -2.20
C ILE A 125 -8.64 -1.62 -1.23
N HIS A 126 -8.71 -2.26 -0.05
CA HIS A 126 -9.65 -1.90 1.00
C HIS A 126 -9.48 -0.45 1.46
N HIS A 127 -8.24 -0.03 1.74
CA HIS A 127 -7.98 1.34 2.20
C HIS A 127 -8.12 2.40 1.10
N MET A 128 -7.78 2.09 -0.16
CA MET A 128 -8.07 2.96 -1.30
C MET A 128 -9.58 3.16 -1.49
N GLY A 129 -10.38 2.14 -1.16
CA GLY A 129 -11.83 2.26 -1.09
C GLY A 129 -12.29 3.30 -0.06
N GLN A 130 -11.65 3.36 1.12
CA GLN A 130 -11.95 4.36 2.15
C GLN A 130 -11.60 5.78 1.68
N LEU A 131 -10.44 5.96 1.04
CA LEU A 131 -10.04 7.25 0.45
C LEU A 131 -11.08 7.75 -0.57
N SER A 132 -11.68 6.85 -1.35
CA SER A 132 -12.69 7.21 -2.34
C SER A 132 -13.96 7.83 -1.72
N VAL A 133 -14.29 7.49 -0.47
CA VAL A 133 -15.41 8.07 0.27
C VAL A 133 -15.04 9.48 0.72
N TRP A 134 -13.88 9.64 1.37
CA TRP A 134 -13.42 10.95 1.85
C TRP A 134 -13.15 11.94 0.71
N ALA A 135 -12.68 11.44 -0.44
CA ALA A 135 -12.53 12.26 -1.64
C ALA A 135 -13.84 12.92 -2.07
N LYS A 136 -14.96 12.20 -1.94
CA LYS A 136 -16.29 12.74 -2.24
C LYS A 136 -16.71 13.80 -1.23
N GLU A 137 -16.41 13.61 0.05
CA GLU A 137 -16.71 14.58 1.12
C GLU A 137 -15.91 15.88 0.95
N LEU A 138 -14.65 15.76 0.51
CA LEU A 138 -13.75 16.88 0.24
C LEU A 138 -13.94 17.52 -1.14
N HIS A 139 -14.88 17.00 -1.95
CA HIS A 139 -15.13 17.50 -3.30
C HIS A 139 -13.89 17.47 -4.22
N VAL A 140 -12.98 16.52 -3.99
CA VAL A 140 -11.81 16.30 -4.85
C VAL A 140 -12.09 15.22 -5.91
N PRO A 141 -11.38 15.24 -7.05
CA PRO A 141 -11.53 14.20 -8.07
C PRO A 141 -11.30 12.81 -7.49
N ARG A 142 -12.09 11.83 -7.95
CA ARG A 142 -11.88 10.43 -7.56
C ARG A 142 -10.89 9.78 -8.51
N VAL A 143 -9.95 9.02 -7.96
CA VAL A 143 -9.13 8.09 -8.72
C VAL A 143 -9.99 6.89 -9.14
N SER A 144 -9.81 6.43 -10.38
CA SER A 144 -10.55 5.27 -10.88
C SER A 144 -10.04 3.98 -10.24
N ALA A 145 -10.91 3.24 -9.57
CA ALA A 145 -10.58 1.92 -9.04
C ALA A 145 -10.61 0.81 -10.11
N ASN A 146 -10.89 1.13 -11.39
CA ASN A 146 -10.95 0.09 -12.41
C ASN A 146 -9.58 -0.53 -12.66
N PHE A 147 -9.51 -1.85 -12.57
CA PHE A 147 -8.36 -2.60 -13.07
C PHE A 147 -8.32 -2.62 -14.61
N ILE A 148 -9.50 -2.73 -15.24
CA ILE A 148 -9.67 -2.75 -16.69
C ILE A 148 -9.21 -1.41 -17.28
N GLY A 149 -8.45 -1.46 -18.37
CA GLY A 149 -7.95 -0.27 -19.08
C GLY A 149 -6.62 0.29 -18.57
N ARG A 150 -5.97 -0.38 -17.59
CA ARG A 150 -4.67 0.04 -17.05
C ARG A 150 -3.44 -0.61 -17.71
N GLY A 151 -3.64 -1.43 -18.75
CA GLY A 151 -2.55 -2.11 -19.47
C GLY A 151 -1.90 -3.27 -18.69
N LEU A 152 -2.59 -3.82 -17.68
CA LEU A 152 -2.05 -4.85 -16.78
C LEU A 152 -2.62 -6.26 -17.05
N GLY A 153 -3.34 -6.45 -18.16
CA GLY A 153 -4.01 -7.71 -18.48
C GLY A 153 -3.08 -8.86 -18.89
N GLU A 154 -1.86 -8.54 -19.34
CA GLU A 154 -0.87 -9.51 -19.83
C GLU A 154 0.23 -9.83 -18.78
N GLN A 155 0.11 -9.30 -17.56
CA GLN A 155 1.13 -9.34 -16.50
C GLN A 155 0.90 -10.43 -15.44
#